data_AF-A0A0R1UQV2-F1
#
_entry.id   AF-A0A0R1UQV2-F1
#
_cell.length_a   1.000
_cell.length_b   1.000
_cell.length_c   1.000
_cell.angle_alpha   90.00
_cell.angle_beta   90.00
_cell.angle_gamma   90.00
#
_symmetry.space_group_name_H-M   'P 1'
#
loop_
_entity.id
_entity.type
_entity.pdbx_description
1 polymer ?
#
loop_
_entity_poly.entity_id
_entity_poly.type
_entity_poly.pdbx_seq_one_letter_code
_entity_poly.pdbx_strand_id
1 'polypeptide(L)'
;MEWYSWITLFISIVSFIFSICAYIMSWKDKKQEKRVTNLELDATLRPYRKVERKITSILDEIDDVSPTEERKSYFSLFSNMSYLIEEIKDSDLEEVKQHNSDLDLIRKRMNNTKSVDFNQVMGFLSAAKDPLSNLRLDIRVKIENIENRKNK
;
A
#
# COMPACT_ATOMS: atom_id res chain seq x y z
N MET A 1 38.00 35.87 -50.50
CA MET A 1 37.11 36.23 -49.37
C MET A 1 35.97 35.22 -49.15
N GLU A 2 35.67 34.32 -50.09
CA GLU A 2 34.52 33.40 -49.99
C GLU A 2 34.68 32.25 -48.97
N TRP A 3 35.91 31.80 -48.69
CA TRP A 3 36.17 30.67 -47.79
C TRP A 3 35.70 30.89 -46.33
N TYR A 4 35.83 32.12 -45.82
CA TYR A 4 35.35 32.49 -44.48
C TYR A 4 33.82 32.41 -44.35
N SER A 5 33.08 32.60 -45.46
CA SER A 5 31.62 32.49 -45.48
C SER A 5 31.15 31.05 -45.31
N TRP A 6 31.90 30.07 -45.83
CA TRP A 6 31.57 28.65 -45.69
C TRP A 6 31.84 28.13 -44.28
N ILE A 7 32.92 28.61 -43.64
CA ILE A 7 33.25 28.25 -42.25
C ILE A 7 32.21 28.79 -41.28
N THR A 8 31.79 30.04 -41.44
CA THR A 8 30.76 30.66 -40.60
C THR A 8 29.40 29.99 -40.76
N LEU A 9 29.04 29.60 -41.98
CA LEU A 9 27.84 28.79 -42.24
C LEU A 9 27.92 27.41 -41.56
N PHE A 10 29.07 26.73 -41.67
CA PHE A 10 29.29 25.43 -41.03
C PHE A 10 29.16 25.49 -39.51
N ILE A 11 29.80 26.48 -38.87
CA ILE A 11 29.71 26.70 -37.42
C ILE A 11 28.26 26.94 -37.00
N SER A 12 27.52 27.75 -37.76
CA SER A 12 26.11 28.05 -37.48
C SER A 12 25.24 26.79 -37.52
N ILE A 13 25.45 25.91 -38.49
CA ILE A 13 24.73 24.63 -38.60
C ILE A 13 25.08 23.70 -37.44
N VAL A 14 26.35 23.57 -37.09
CA VAL A 14 26.80 22.73 -35.97
C VAL A 14 26.23 23.24 -34.64
N SER A 15 26.25 24.55 -34.39
CA SER A 15 25.64 25.18 -33.21
C SER A 15 24.13 24.96 -33.16
N PHE A 16 23.44 25.02 -34.30
CA PHE A 16 22.02 24.74 -34.40
C PHE A 16 21.69 23.28 -34.05
N ILE A 17 22.43 22.33 -34.62
CA ILE A 17 22.29 20.90 -34.31
C ILE A 17 22.54 20.64 -32.82
N PHE A 18 23.59 21.23 -32.25
CA PHE A 18 23.90 21.08 -30.82
C PHE A 18 22.75 21.58 -29.93
N SER A 19 22.15 22.72 -30.29
CA SER A 19 21.01 23.30 -29.57
C SER A 19 19.78 22.39 -29.61
N ILE A 20 19.51 21.76 -30.76
CA ILE A 20 18.42 20.77 -30.90
C ILE A 20 18.71 19.54 -30.05
N CYS A 21 19.93 19.01 -30.07
CA CYS A 21 20.32 17.85 -29.26
C CYS A 21 20.16 18.13 -27.76
N ALA A 22 20.62 19.28 -27.29
CA ALA A 22 20.47 19.71 -25.90
C ALA A 22 18.99 19.84 -25.49
N TYR A 23 18.14 20.39 -26.38
CA TYR A 23 16.70 20.48 -26.15
C TYR A 23 16.04 19.09 -26.02
N ILE A 24 16.39 18.14 -26.90
CA ILE A 24 15.86 16.77 -26.85
C ILE A 24 16.31 16.04 -25.58
N MET A 25 17.59 16.18 -25.18
CA MET A 25 18.11 15.62 -23.93
C MET A 25 17.35 16.18 -22.72
N SER A 26 17.20 17.50 -22.61
CA SER A 26 16.45 18.13 -21.52
C SER A 26 14.99 17.65 -21.45
N TRP A 27 14.35 17.40 -22.59
CA TRP A 27 12.99 16.86 -22.61
C TRP A 27 12.92 15.39 -22.18
N LYS A 28 13.93 14.58 -22.54
CA LYS A 28 14.03 13.18 -22.12
C LYS A 28 14.28 13.06 -20.62
N ASP A 29 15.14 13.91 -20.07
CA ASP A 29 15.46 13.94 -18.62
C ASP A 29 14.20 14.27 -17.80
N LYS A 30 13.46 15.30 -18.20
CA LYS A 30 12.17 15.67 -17.58
C LYS A 30 11.13 14.54 -17.61
N LYS A 31 11.17 13.68 -18.63
CA LYS A 31 10.27 12.51 -18.72
C LYS A 31 10.73 11.35 -17.85
N GLN A 32 12.04 11.16 -17.69
CA GLN A 32 12.62 10.10 -16.88
C GLN A 32 12.44 10.40 -15.39
N GLU A 33 12.65 11.64 -14.94
CA GLU A 33 12.41 12.07 -13.55
C GLU A 33 10.97 11.81 -13.11
N LYS A 34 9.99 12.11 -13.98
CA LYS A 34 8.57 11.81 -13.72
C LYS A 34 8.27 10.31 -13.62
N ARG A 35 9.01 9.45 -14.33
CA ARG A 35 8.84 7.99 -14.25
C ARG A 35 9.47 7.42 -12.99
N VAL A 36 10.65 7.89 -12.61
CA VAL A 36 11.34 7.45 -11.38
C VAL A 36 10.51 7.81 -10.15
N THR A 37 10.04 9.05 -10.06
CA THR A 37 9.16 9.51 -8.95
C THR A 37 7.84 8.73 -8.88
N ASN A 38 7.24 8.36 -10.02
CA ASN A 38 6.05 7.49 -10.03
C ASN A 38 6.36 6.08 -9.52
N LEU A 39 7.51 5.52 -9.91
CA LEU A 39 7.94 4.18 -9.50
C LEU A 39 8.25 4.15 -8.00
N GLU A 40 8.92 5.19 -7.47
CA GLU A 40 9.21 5.35 -6.04
C GLU A 40 7.93 5.51 -5.21
N LEU A 41 6.95 6.27 -5.73
CA LEU A 41 5.65 6.37 -5.10
C LEU A 41 4.95 5.00 -5.03
N ASP A 42 4.90 4.27 -6.15
CA ASP A 42 4.25 2.96 -6.19
C ASP A 42 4.95 1.96 -5.25
N ALA A 43 6.28 1.98 -5.21
CA ALA A 43 7.06 1.17 -4.26
C ALA A 43 6.72 1.51 -2.80
N THR A 44 6.51 2.80 -2.49
CA THR A 44 6.15 3.26 -1.14
C THR A 44 4.72 2.91 -0.76
N LEU A 45 3.76 2.97 -1.69
CA LEU A 45 2.34 2.68 -1.46
C LEU A 45 2.02 1.18 -1.41
N ARG A 46 2.81 0.36 -2.13
CA ARG A 46 2.61 -1.09 -2.23
C ARG A 46 2.44 -1.81 -0.88
N PRO A 47 3.28 -1.59 0.15
CA PRO A 47 3.09 -2.25 1.44
C PRO A 47 1.78 -1.84 2.13
N TYR A 48 1.42 -0.54 2.12
CA TYR A 48 0.18 -0.04 2.70
C TYR A 48 -1.06 -0.67 2.03
N ARG A 49 -1.12 -0.66 0.70
CA ARG A 49 -2.23 -1.28 -0.06
C ARG A 49 -2.31 -2.79 0.12
N LYS A 50 -1.20 -3.45 0.42
CA LYS A 50 -1.19 -4.90 0.74
C LYS A 50 -1.88 -5.14 2.08
N VAL A 51 -1.53 -4.36 3.10
CA VAL A 51 -2.13 -4.48 4.44
C VAL A 51 -3.61 -4.07 4.41
N GLU A 52 -3.96 -2.95 3.76
CA GLU A 52 -5.35 -2.50 3.64
C GLU A 52 -6.27 -3.56 3.01
N ARG A 53 -5.79 -4.24 1.95
CA ARG A 53 -6.55 -5.33 1.31
C ARG A 53 -6.78 -6.52 2.22
N LYS A 54 -5.77 -6.91 3.01
CA LYS A 54 -5.92 -8.00 3.98
C LYS A 54 -6.94 -7.65 5.06
N ILE A 55 -6.86 -6.44 5.61
CA ILE A 55 -7.83 -5.98 6.61
C ILE A 55 -9.24 -5.94 6.03
N THR A 56 -9.38 -5.47 4.78
CA THR A 56 -10.68 -5.43 4.11
C THR A 56 -11.27 -6.82 3.91
N SER A 57 -10.47 -7.78 3.42
CA SER A 57 -10.89 -9.19 3.30
C SER A 57 -11.42 -9.74 4.63
N ILE A 58 -10.69 -9.49 5.73
CA ILE A 58 -11.08 -9.94 7.05
C ILE A 58 -12.42 -9.30 7.49
N LEU A 59 -12.57 -8.00 7.30
CA LEU A 59 -13.78 -7.28 7.71
C LEU A 59 -15.00 -7.72 6.89
N ASP A 60 -14.83 -7.91 5.58
CA ASP A 60 -15.89 -8.40 4.70
C ASP A 60 -16.28 -9.84 5.10
N GLU A 61 -15.29 -10.69 5.37
CA GLU A 61 -15.52 -12.05 5.88
C GLU A 61 -16.21 -12.06 7.26
N ILE A 62 -15.96 -11.08 8.15
CA ILE A 62 -16.71 -10.95 9.41
C ILE A 62 -18.17 -10.54 9.14
N ASP A 63 -18.39 -9.61 8.20
CA ASP A 63 -19.72 -9.06 7.92
C ASP A 63 -20.63 -10.06 7.20
N ASP A 64 -20.06 -10.96 6.40
CA ASP A 64 -20.77 -12.02 5.70
C ASP A 64 -21.14 -13.22 6.61
N VAL A 65 -20.64 -13.25 7.85
CA VAL A 65 -20.94 -14.31 8.83
C VAL A 65 -22.39 -14.23 9.28
N SER A 66 -23.26 -14.97 8.60
CA SER A 66 -24.63 -15.20 9.07
C SER A 66 -24.62 -16.25 10.20
N PRO A 67 -25.36 -16.05 11.31
CA PRO A 67 -25.50 -17.05 12.37
C PRO A 67 -26.16 -18.37 11.93
N THR A 68 -26.61 -18.47 10.68
CA THR A 68 -27.20 -19.68 10.09
C THR A 68 -26.19 -20.58 9.35
N GLU A 69 -24.94 -20.14 9.16
CA GLU A 69 -23.92 -20.93 8.46
C GLU A 69 -23.40 -22.10 9.31
N GLU A 70 -22.89 -23.13 8.64
CA GLU A 70 -22.47 -24.39 9.26
C GLU A 70 -21.28 -24.20 10.21
N ARG A 71 -21.32 -24.93 11.34
CA ARG A 71 -20.28 -24.91 12.40
C ARG A 71 -18.83 -25.08 11.90
N LYS A 72 -18.62 -25.71 10.74
CA LYS A 72 -17.31 -25.89 10.10
C LYS A 72 -16.79 -24.62 9.40
N SER A 73 -17.67 -23.76 8.89
CA SER A 73 -17.33 -22.50 8.22
C SER A 73 -16.62 -21.54 9.20
N TYR A 74 -17.12 -21.43 10.43
CA TYR A 74 -16.60 -20.48 11.41
C TYR A 74 -15.20 -20.81 11.95
N PHE A 75 -14.87 -22.09 12.12
CA PHE A 75 -13.51 -22.47 12.54
C PHE A 75 -12.48 -22.16 11.45
N SER A 76 -12.86 -22.37 10.18
CA SER A 76 -12.02 -22.00 9.04
C SER A 76 -11.81 -20.49 9.00
N LEU A 77 -12.89 -19.72 9.16
CA LEU A 77 -12.83 -18.26 9.21
C LEU A 77 -11.91 -17.77 10.35
N PHE A 78 -12.12 -18.28 11.56
CA PHE A 78 -11.32 -17.93 12.72
C PHE A 78 -9.83 -18.25 12.52
N SER A 79 -9.51 -19.40 11.93
CA SER A 79 -8.12 -19.78 11.62
C SER A 79 -7.50 -18.88 10.56
N ASN A 80 -8.24 -18.57 9.49
CA ASN A 80 -7.80 -17.68 8.43
C ASN A 80 -7.52 -16.27 8.97
N MET A 81 -8.42 -15.75 9.81
CA MET A 81 -8.26 -14.46 10.44
C MET A 81 -7.08 -14.41 11.41
N SER A 82 -6.87 -15.45 12.22
CA SER A 82 -5.71 -15.54 13.11
C SER A 82 -4.40 -15.44 12.32
N TYR A 83 -4.33 -16.17 11.20
CA TYR A 83 -3.19 -16.11 10.29
C TYR A 83 -3.00 -14.71 9.68
N LEU A 84 -4.07 -14.12 9.15
CA LEU A 84 -4.02 -12.80 8.52
C LEU A 84 -3.66 -11.68 9.51
N ILE A 85 -4.13 -11.77 10.76
CA ILE A 85 -3.76 -10.84 11.84
C ILE A 85 -2.27 -10.96 12.17
N GLU A 86 -1.71 -12.16 12.22
CA GLU A 86 -0.26 -12.34 12.42
C GLU A 86 0.53 -11.71 11.27
N GLU A 87 0.10 -11.92 10.03
CA GLU A 87 0.74 -11.30 8.87
C GLU A 87 0.61 -9.77 8.83
N ILE A 88 -0.48 -9.21 9.36
CA ILE A 88 -0.64 -7.76 9.50
C ILE A 88 0.32 -7.25 10.56
N LYS A 89 0.36 -7.91 11.72
CA LYS A 89 1.19 -7.54 12.86
C LYS A 89 2.69 -7.55 12.53
N ASP A 90 3.15 -8.52 11.76
CA ASP A 90 4.55 -8.63 11.32
C ASP A 90 4.94 -7.57 10.26
N SER A 91 4.03 -6.63 9.94
CA SER A 91 4.31 -5.54 9.03
C SER A 91 5.20 -4.46 9.66
N ASP A 92 6.19 -3.99 8.89
CA ASP A 92 7.08 -2.90 9.30
C ASP A 92 6.41 -1.50 9.31
N LEU A 93 5.12 -1.41 8.99
CA LEU A 93 4.39 -0.14 8.90
C LEU A 93 4.18 0.51 10.28
N GLU A 94 4.43 1.82 10.38
CA GLU A 94 4.29 2.57 11.64
C GLU A 94 2.85 2.58 12.17
N GLU A 95 1.86 2.67 11.28
CA GLU A 95 0.43 2.63 11.63
C GLU A 95 0.08 1.27 12.26
N VAL A 96 0.62 0.16 11.74
CA VAL A 96 0.43 -1.16 12.35
C VAL A 96 1.10 -1.23 13.72
N LYS A 97 2.32 -0.68 13.87
CA LYS A 97 3.03 -0.65 15.16
C LYS A 97 2.25 0.10 16.24
N GLN A 98 1.56 1.18 15.88
CA GLN A 98 0.72 1.94 16.81
C GLN A 98 -0.47 1.10 17.33
N HIS A 99 -1.04 0.26 16.49
CA HIS A 99 -2.15 -0.64 16.82
C HIS A 99 -1.69 -2.02 17.33
N ASN A 100 -0.38 -2.23 17.52
CA ASN A 100 0.16 -3.55 17.86
C ASN A 100 -0.38 -4.08 19.20
N SER A 101 -0.64 -3.20 20.18
CA SER A 101 -1.26 -3.58 21.45
C SER A 101 -2.65 -4.22 21.25
N ASP A 102 -3.47 -3.65 20.38
CA ASP A 102 -4.83 -4.12 20.12
C ASP A 102 -4.81 -5.43 19.32
N LEU A 103 -3.93 -5.52 18.31
CA LEU A 103 -3.70 -6.75 17.55
C LEU A 103 -3.15 -7.88 18.43
N ASP A 104 -2.24 -7.56 19.35
CA ASP A 104 -1.70 -8.54 20.31
C ASP A 104 -2.76 -9.04 21.29
N LEU A 105 -3.66 -8.16 21.73
CA LEU A 105 -4.78 -8.54 22.58
C LEU A 105 -5.70 -9.53 21.86
N ILE A 106 -6.06 -9.24 20.60
CA ILE A 106 -6.86 -10.13 19.76
C ILE A 106 -6.13 -11.47 19.58
N ARG A 107 -4.85 -11.44 19.17
CA ARG A 107 -4.04 -12.65 18.98
C ARG A 107 -3.98 -13.53 20.23
N LYS A 108 -3.68 -12.93 21.39
CA LYS A 108 -3.61 -13.66 22.67
C LYS A 108 -4.94 -14.31 23.02
N ARG A 109 -6.05 -13.60 22.79
CA ARG A 109 -7.40 -14.14 22.98
C ARG A 109 -7.69 -15.31 22.04
N MET A 110 -7.32 -15.19 20.77
CA MET A 110 -7.52 -16.24 19.79
C MET A 110 -6.68 -17.50 20.09
N ASN A 111 -5.39 -17.34 20.38
CA ASN A 111 -4.47 -18.47 20.62
C ASN A 111 -4.71 -19.21 21.94
N ASN A 112 -5.27 -18.56 22.95
CA ASN A 112 -5.56 -19.20 24.24
C ASN A 112 -6.83 -20.08 24.22
N THR A 113 -7.61 -20.06 23.14
CA THR A 113 -8.89 -20.77 23.08
C THR A 113 -8.72 -22.14 22.46
N LYS A 114 -8.54 -23.18 23.29
CA LYS A 114 -8.34 -24.58 22.86
C LYS A 114 -9.60 -25.29 22.33
N SER A 115 -10.79 -24.79 22.70
CA SER A 115 -12.07 -25.21 22.15
C SER A 115 -12.98 -23.99 22.10
N VAL A 116 -13.29 -23.52 20.90
CA VAL A 116 -14.09 -22.30 20.72
C VAL A 116 -15.55 -22.70 20.55
N ASP A 117 -16.43 -22.29 21.47
CA ASP A 117 -17.86 -22.36 21.21
C ASP A 117 -18.28 -21.25 20.23
N PHE A 118 -19.37 -21.45 19.50
CA PHE A 118 -19.81 -20.51 18.45
C PHE A 118 -19.95 -19.06 18.95
N ASN A 119 -20.49 -18.88 20.16
CA ASN A 119 -20.69 -17.55 20.75
C ASN A 119 -19.35 -16.90 21.12
N GLN A 120 -18.35 -17.69 21.51
CA GLN A 120 -16.99 -17.19 21.72
C GLN A 120 -16.35 -16.74 20.41
N VAL A 121 -16.48 -17.52 19.32
CA VAL A 121 -15.99 -17.11 17.99
C VAL A 121 -16.62 -15.76 17.62
N MET A 122 -17.95 -15.66 17.65
CA MET A 122 -18.67 -14.42 17.30
C MET A 122 -18.27 -13.24 18.20
N GLY A 123 -18.06 -13.47 19.50
CA GLY A 123 -17.58 -12.46 20.43
C GLY A 123 -16.16 -11.96 20.08
N PHE A 124 -15.26 -12.86 19.67
CA PHE A 124 -13.92 -12.47 19.22
C PHE A 124 -13.94 -11.72 17.89
N LEU A 125 -14.75 -12.19 16.93
CA LEU A 125 -14.92 -11.53 15.63
C LEU A 125 -15.45 -10.11 15.80
N SER A 126 -16.51 -9.95 16.60
CA SER A 126 -17.09 -8.64 16.90
C SER A 126 -16.08 -7.74 17.61
N ALA A 127 -15.30 -8.26 18.56
CA ALA A 127 -14.30 -7.46 19.28
C ALA A 127 -13.08 -7.08 18.41
N ALA A 128 -12.77 -7.87 17.38
CA ALA A 128 -11.69 -7.58 16.44
C ALA A 128 -12.08 -6.56 15.36
N LYS A 129 -13.39 -6.41 15.08
CA LYS A 129 -13.91 -5.54 14.04
C LYS A 129 -13.50 -4.08 14.24
N ASP A 130 -13.63 -3.55 15.46
CA ASP A 130 -13.33 -2.13 15.72
C ASP A 130 -11.83 -1.80 15.57
N PRO A 131 -10.89 -2.55 16.19
CA PRO A 131 -9.45 -2.33 15.98
C PRO A 131 -9.03 -2.45 14.52
N LEU A 132 -9.55 -3.46 13.80
CA LEU A 132 -9.24 -3.64 12.38
C LEU A 132 -9.80 -2.51 11.52
N SER A 133 -11.01 -2.03 11.81
CA SER A 133 -11.63 -0.91 11.10
C SER A 133 -10.85 0.40 11.31
N ASN A 134 -10.39 0.66 12.53
CA ASN A 134 -9.56 1.83 12.84
C ASN A 134 -8.20 1.76 12.13
N LEU A 135 -7.52 0.62 12.19
CA LEU A 135 -6.26 0.42 11.48
C LEU A 135 -6.43 0.58 9.96
N ARG A 136 -7.53 0.09 9.38
CA ARG A 136 -7.86 0.31 7.96
C ARG A 136 -7.98 1.79 7.63
N LEU A 137 -8.67 2.56 8.48
CA LEU A 137 -8.85 4.00 8.30
C LEU A 137 -7.51 4.74 8.34
N ASP A 138 -6.66 4.45 9.32
CA ASP A 138 -5.35 5.08 9.45
C ASP A 138 -4.45 4.80 8.24
N ILE A 139 -4.44 3.55 7.76
CA ILE A 139 -3.71 3.18 6.55
C ILE A 139 -4.24 3.93 5.32
N ARG A 140 -5.57 4.05 5.17
CA ARG A 140 -6.18 4.78 4.05
C ARG A 140 -5.80 6.27 4.08
N VAL A 141 -5.91 6.91 5.24
CA VAL A 141 -5.49 8.30 5.43
C VAL A 141 -4.00 8.47 5.09
N LYS A 142 -3.16 7.49 5.45
CA LYS A 142 -1.74 7.51 5.10
C LYS A 142 -1.49 7.41 3.59
N ILE A 143 -2.19 6.52 2.90
CA ILE A 143 -2.14 6.38 1.43
C ILE A 143 -2.54 7.70 0.77
N GLU A 144 -3.68 8.26 1.15
CA GLU A 144 -4.18 9.53 0.60
C GLU A 144 -3.19 10.67 0.81
N ASN A 145 -2.57 10.75 1.99
CA ASN A 145 -1.55 11.76 2.28
C ASN A 145 -0.29 11.61 1.41
N ILE A 146 0.16 10.38 1.15
CA ILE A 146 1.31 10.10 0.27
C ILE A 146 0.97 10.46 -1.18
N GLU A 147 -0.22 10.10 -1.65
CA GLU A 147 -0.70 10.44 -2.99
C GLU A 147 -0.87 11.96 -3.17
N ASN A 148 -1.42 12.65 -2.18
CA ASN A 148 -1.64 14.10 -2.22
C ASN A 148 -0.34 14.92 -2.18
N ARG A 149 0.71 14.45 -1.50
CA ARG A 149 2.03 15.12 -1.48
C ARG A 149 2.71 15.17 -2.84
N LYS A 150 2.34 14.28 -3.77
CA LYS A 150 2.88 14.26 -5.13
C LYS A 150 2.12 15.16 -6.11
N ASN A 151 0.85 15.42 -5.83
CA ASN A 151 0.00 16.27 -6.67
C ASN A 151 0.21 17.78 -6.40
N LYS A 152 1.00 18.14 -5.38
CA LYS A 152 1.47 19.51 -5.10
C LYS A 152 2.88 19.70 -5.64
#